data_AF-A0A933YAT5-F1
#
_entry.id   AF-A0A933YAT5-F1
#
_cell.length_a   1.000
_cell.length_b   1.000
_cell.length_c   1.000
_cell.angle_alpha   90.00
_cell.angle_beta   90.00
_cell.angle_gamma   90.00
#
_symmetry.space_group_name_H-M   'P 1'
#
loop_
_entity.id
_entity.type
_entity.pdbx_description
1 polymer ?
#
loop_
_entity_poly.entity_id
_entity_poly.type
_entity_poly.pdbx_seq_one_letter_code
_entity_poly.pdbx_strand_id
1 'polypeptide(L)'
;MKDLTETMIIVGGFFNLAFAIFHLMFWQLFRWKEDLVSLTFINRSVMQILNLCLTFVFLVMAYVSFVHRSELIQTSLGQTILAAFSLFWFLRMVEQMIFFGVKNKVSVAFTLVFLLGSVIYLVPVLPATP
;
A
#
# COMPACT_ATOMS: atom_id res chain seq x y z
N MET A 1 20.63 -10.75 -9.31
CA MET A 1 19.55 -10.79 -8.29
C MET A 1 19.60 -9.61 -7.33
N LYS A 2 20.77 -9.25 -6.76
CA LYS A 2 20.89 -8.08 -5.87
C LYS A 2 20.37 -6.78 -6.49
N ASP A 3 20.70 -6.50 -7.75
CA ASP A 3 20.23 -5.30 -8.46
C ASP A 3 18.71 -5.30 -8.68
N LEU A 4 18.12 -6.48 -8.91
CA LEU A 4 16.67 -6.63 -9.07
C LEU A 4 15.95 -6.35 -7.75
N THR A 5 16.43 -6.91 -6.65
CA THR A 5 15.86 -6.70 -5.30
C THR A 5 15.87 -5.22 -4.92
N GLU A 6 17.00 -4.54 -5.14
CA GLU A 6 17.13 -3.12 -4.84
C GLU A 6 16.21 -2.27 -5.73
N THR A 7 16.10 -2.61 -7.02
CA THR A 7 15.18 -1.95 -7.95
C THR A 7 13.72 -2.13 -7.50
N MET A 8 13.31 -3.34 -7.12
CA MET A 8 11.95 -3.61 -6.65
C MET A 8 11.60 -2.79 -5.40
N ILE A 9 12.52 -2.68 -4.44
CA ILE A 9 12.29 -1.86 -3.24
C ILE A 9 12.12 -0.38 -3.60
N ILE A 10 12.93 0.15 -4.52
CA ILE A 10 12.79 1.55 -4.98
C ILE A 10 11.44 1.75 -5.68
N VAL A 11 11.03 0.82 -6.55
CA VAL A 11 9.71 0.85 -7.19
C VAL A 11 8.60 0.80 -6.14
N GLY A 12 8.73 -0.03 -5.10
CA GLY A 12 7.83 -0.08 -3.96
C GLY A 12 7.75 1.23 -3.20
N GLY A 13 8.87 1.94 -3.06
CA GLY A 13 8.90 3.27 -2.47
C GLY A 13 8.05 4.27 -3.23
N PHE A 14 8.22 4.34 -4.57
CA PHE A 14 7.40 5.20 -5.42
C PHE A 14 5.93 4.77 -5.44
N PHE A 15 5.67 3.46 -5.42
CA PHE A 15 4.32 2.91 -5.35
C PHE A 15 3.58 3.37 -4.09
N ASN A 16 4.21 3.25 -2.91
CA ASN A 16 3.61 3.73 -1.66
C ASN A 16 3.46 5.25 -1.65
N LEU A 17 4.43 6.00 -2.17
CA LEU A 17 4.33 7.46 -2.28
C LEU A 17 3.14 7.88 -3.15
N ALA A 18 2.95 7.22 -4.29
CA ALA A 18 1.79 7.45 -5.16
C ALA A 18 0.48 7.13 -4.43
N PHE A 19 0.43 6.06 -3.64
CA PHE A 19 -0.73 5.73 -2.82
C PHE A 19 -1.00 6.74 -1.69
N ALA A 20 0.04 7.27 -1.04
CA ALA A 20 -0.12 8.35 -0.06
C ALA A 20 -0.77 9.58 -0.71
N ILE A 21 -0.27 10.00 -1.88
CA ILE A 21 -0.84 11.12 -2.63
C ILE A 21 -2.30 10.82 -3.03
N PHE A 22 -2.57 9.62 -3.54
CA PHE A 22 -3.92 9.19 -3.90
C PHE A 22 -4.90 9.28 -2.70
N HIS A 23 -4.49 8.86 -1.50
CA HIS A 23 -5.32 8.96 -0.29
C HIS A 23 -5.52 10.42 0.16
N LEU A 24 -4.53 11.29 -0.04
CA LEU A 24 -4.67 12.73 0.14
C LEU A 24 -5.69 13.37 -0.82
N MET A 25 -5.96 12.73 -1.97
CA MET A 25 -6.95 13.19 -2.93
C MET A 25 -8.38 12.71 -2.61
N PHE A 26 -8.61 11.84 -1.61
CA PHE A 26 -9.94 11.29 -1.32
C PHE A 26 -10.98 12.36 -0.98
N TRP A 27 -10.56 13.43 -0.32
CA TRP A 27 -11.43 14.58 -0.05
C TRP A 27 -12.03 15.20 -1.32
N GLN A 28 -11.29 15.17 -2.42
CA GLN A 28 -11.73 15.71 -3.71
C GLN A 28 -12.40 14.62 -4.56
N LEU A 29 -11.75 13.45 -4.71
CA LEU A 29 -12.20 12.36 -5.57
C LEU A 29 -13.55 11.78 -5.13
N PHE A 30 -13.77 11.70 -3.82
CA PHE A 30 -14.97 11.11 -3.24
C PHE A 30 -15.85 12.13 -2.53
N ARG A 31 -15.61 13.44 -2.74
CA ARG A 31 -16.46 14.52 -2.21
C ARG A 31 -16.77 14.34 -0.72
N TRP A 32 -15.76 13.97 0.06
CA TRP A 32 -15.97 13.59 1.47
C TRP A 32 -16.51 14.71 2.34
N LYS A 33 -16.37 15.98 1.92
CA LYS A 33 -16.99 17.11 2.60
C LYS A 33 -18.52 17.07 2.51
N GLU A 34 -19.06 16.54 1.43
CA GLU A 34 -20.50 16.40 1.20
C GLU A 34 -21.00 15.02 1.63
N ASP A 35 -20.33 13.95 1.16
CA ASP A 35 -20.85 12.59 1.25
C ASP A 35 -20.77 12.02 2.68
N LEU A 36 -19.76 12.40 3.48
CA LEU A 36 -19.63 11.92 4.86
C LEU A 36 -20.52 12.66 5.86
N VAL A 37 -21.23 13.73 5.46
CA VAL A 37 -22.13 14.49 6.34
C VAL A 37 -23.30 13.63 6.81
N SER A 38 -23.71 12.66 5.99
CA SER A 38 -24.76 11.70 6.32
C SER A 38 -24.40 10.73 7.45
N LEU A 39 -23.10 10.57 7.76
CA LEU A 39 -22.62 9.71 8.84
C LEU A 39 -22.74 10.40 10.20
N THR A 40 -22.84 9.58 11.26
CA THR A 40 -22.68 10.06 12.64
C THR A 40 -21.31 10.73 12.81
N PHE A 41 -21.22 11.64 13.79
CA PHE A 41 -19.96 12.32 14.10
C PHE A 41 -18.79 11.33 14.32
N ILE A 42 -19.05 10.24 15.04
CA ILE A 42 -18.05 9.21 15.34
C ILE A 42 -17.59 8.54 14.04
N ASN A 43 -18.51 8.03 13.23
CA ASN A 43 -18.14 7.29 12.01
C ASN A 43 -17.45 8.18 10.98
N ARG A 44 -17.90 9.43 10.81
CA ARG A 44 -17.21 10.41 9.96
C ARG A 44 -15.80 10.67 10.44
N SER A 45 -15.59 10.84 11.75
CA SER A 45 -14.27 11.12 12.32
C SER A 45 -13.33 9.91 12.18
N VAL A 46 -13.84 8.69 12.42
CA VAL A 46 -13.07 7.45 12.24
C VAL A 46 -12.58 7.32 10.80
N MET A 47 -13.43 7.57 9.80
CA MET A 47 -13.02 7.54 8.39
C MET A 47 -11.87 8.50 8.08
N GLN A 48 -11.90 9.72 8.65
CA GLN A 48 -10.84 10.72 8.47
C GLN A 48 -9.52 10.27 9.12
N ILE A 49 -9.60 9.79 10.36
CA ILE A 49 -8.44 9.34 11.13
C ILE A 49 -7.79 8.14 10.43
N LEU A 50 -8.58 7.15 10.01
CA LEU A 50 -8.07 5.97 9.30
C LEU A 50 -7.38 6.37 7.98
N ASN A 51 -7.95 7.31 7.21
CA ASN A 51 -7.32 7.78 5.98
C ASN A 51 -5.96 8.46 6.23
N LEU A 52 -5.88 9.30 7.27
CA LEU A 52 -4.65 10.01 7.63
C LEU A 52 -3.58 9.05 8.19
N CYS A 53 -3.96 8.14 9.08
CA CYS A 53 -3.06 7.11 9.60
C CYS A 53 -2.53 6.22 8.48
N LEU A 54 -3.39 5.80 7.55
CA LEU A 54 -2.97 4.96 6.43
C LEU A 54 -2.05 5.71 5.46
N THR A 55 -2.36 6.97 5.16
CA THR A 55 -1.48 7.86 4.39
C THR A 55 -0.11 7.96 5.04
N PHE A 56 -0.04 8.15 6.35
CA PHE A 56 1.21 8.21 7.09
C PHE A 56 2.00 6.90 7.00
N VAL A 57 1.35 5.74 7.13
CA VAL A 57 2.01 4.42 6.96
C VAL A 57 2.62 4.27 5.56
N PHE A 58 1.93 4.71 4.51
CA PHE A 58 2.49 4.72 3.15
C PHE A 58 3.71 5.64 3.02
N LEU A 59 3.68 6.83 3.61
CA LEU A 59 4.83 7.74 3.62
C LEU A 59 6.02 7.13 4.37
N VAL A 60 5.80 6.48 5.51
CA VAL A 60 6.84 5.77 6.26
C VAL A 60 7.44 4.68 5.40
N MET A 61 6.63 3.83 4.76
CA MET A 61 7.17 2.75 3.93
C MET A 61 7.90 3.27 2.70
N ALA A 62 7.42 4.35 2.08
CA ALA A 62 8.12 5.03 1.01
C ALA A 62 9.50 5.51 1.47
N TYR A 63 9.56 6.21 2.61
CA TYR A 63 10.81 6.67 3.21
C TYR A 63 11.78 5.53 3.49
N VAL A 64 11.33 4.47 4.18
CA VAL A 64 12.18 3.31 4.52
C VAL A 64 12.67 2.60 3.26
N SER A 65 11.84 2.50 2.22
CA SER A 65 12.22 1.91 0.92
C SER A 65 13.31 2.72 0.21
N PHE A 66 13.33 4.05 0.34
CA PHE A 66 14.35 4.88 -0.29
C PHE A 66 15.63 5.00 0.53
N VAL A 67 15.50 5.15 1.84
CA VAL A 67 16.63 5.50 2.73
C VAL A 67 17.26 4.27 3.39
N HIS A 68 16.46 3.29 3.79
CA HIS A 68 16.89 2.12 4.56
C HIS A 68 16.86 0.81 3.75
N ARG A 69 16.96 0.89 2.42
CA ARG A 69 16.90 -0.28 1.52
C ARG A 69 17.90 -1.39 1.85
N SER A 70 19.13 -1.04 2.24
CA SER A 70 20.15 -2.03 2.58
C SER A 70 19.76 -2.83 3.82
N GLU A 71 19.20 -2.17 4.83
CA GLU A 71 18.72 -2.81 6.05
C GLU A 71 17.48 -3.67 5.78
N LEU A 72 16.56 -3.20 4.93
CA LEU A 72 15.41 -3.98 4.48
C LEU A 72 15.83 -5.32 3.87
N ILE A 73 16.90 -5.33 3.08
CA ILE A 73 17.38 -6.54 2.39
C ILE A 73 18.17 -7.47 3.32
N GLN A 74 19.07 -6.90 4.12
CA GLN A 74 20.12 -7.69 4.80
C GLN A 74 19.74 -8.17 6.20
N THR A 75 18.72 -7.59 6.82
CA THR A 75 18.35 -7.90 8.21
C THR A 75 17.08 -8.74 8.29
N SER A 76 16.97 -9.59 9.32
CA SER A 76 15.76 -10.37 9.59
C SER A 76 14.55 -9.48 9.86
N LEU A 77 14.75 -8.34 10.54
CA LEU A 77 13.71 -7.34 10.76
C LEU A 77 13.27 -6.71 9.44
N GLY A 78 14.22 -6.32 8.58
CA GLY A 78 13.94 -5.78 7.26
C GLY A 78 13.10 -6.72 6.40
N GLN A 79 13.50 -8.00 6.35
CA GLN A 79 12.76 -9.06 5.66
C GLN A 79 11.35 -9.27 6.24
N THR A 80 11.19 -9.15 7.56
CA THR A 80 9.87 -9.19 8.21
C THR A 80 9.00 -8.02 7.79
N ILE A 81 9.56 -6.80 7.69
CA ILE A 81 8.84 -5.62 7.22
C ILE A 81 8.40 -5.78 5.76
N LEU A 82 9.29 -6.25 4.88
CA LEU A 82 8.99 -6.52 3.47
C LEU A 82 7.85 -7.55 3.34
N ALA A 83 7.93 -8.66 4.10
CA ALA A 83 6.88 -9.68 4.13
C ALA A 83 5.54 -9.11 4.66
N ALA A 84 5.59 -8.30 5.70
CA ALA A 84 4.41 -7.64 6.26
C ALA A 84 3.76 -6.68 5.25
N PHE A 85 4.54 -5.92 4.48
CA PHE A 85 4.00 -5.03 3.44
C PHE A 85 3.50 -5.80 2.22
N SER A 86 4.14 -6.91 1.85
CA SER A 86 3.60 -7.83 0.84
C SER A 86 2.22 -8.37 1.26
N LEU A 87 2.10 -8.81 2.51
CA LEU A 87 0.83 -9.29 3.08
C LEU A 87 -0.21 -8.16 3.19
N PHE A 88 0.19 -6.97 3.61
CA PHE A 88 -0.68 -5.79 3.66
C PHE A 88 -1.36 -5.53 2.31
N TRP A 89 -0.58 -5.50 1.22
CA TRP A 89 -1.13 -5.27 -0.13
C TRP A 89 -1.99 -6.43 -0.61
N PHE A 90 -1.62 -7.67 -0.26
CA PHE A 90 -2.45 -8.83 -0.55
C PHE A 90 -3.80 -8.79 0.18
N LEU A 91 -3.80 -8.47 1.49
CA LEU A 91 -5.02 -8.29 2.26
C LEU A 91 -5.86 -7.15 1.68
N ARG A 92 -5.24 -6.03 1.29
CA ARG A 92 -5.94 -4.92 0.63
C ARG A 92 -6.57 -5.36 -0.70
N MET A 93 -5.91 -6.23 -1.47
CA MET A 93 -6.50 -6.84 -2.67
C MET A 93 -7.72 -7.68 -2.32
N VAL A 94 -7.66 -8.51 -1.27
CA VAL A 94 -8.79 -9.32 -0.80
C VAL A 94 -9.96 -8.43 -0.36
N GLU A 95 -9.69 -7.39 0.42
CA GLU A 95 -10.70 -6.38 0.81
C GLU A 95 -11.34 -5.71 -0.41
N GLN A 96 -10.55 -5.43 -1.48
CA GLN A 96 -11.10 -4.89 -2.72
C GLN A 96 -12.13 -5.84 -3.33
N MET A 97 -11.83 -7.14 -3.36
CA MET A 97 -12.75 -8.14 -3.91
C MET A 97 -14.00 -8.31 -3.04
N ILE A 98 -13.86 -8.27 -1.71
CA ILE A 98 -14.99 -8.43 -0.77
C ILE A 98 -15.90 -7.21 -0.80
N PHE A 99 -15.37 -6.00 -0.64
CA PHE A 99 -16.17 -4.79 -0.43
C PHE A 99 -16.60 -4.10 -1.74
N PHE A 100 -15.79 -4.18 -2.80
CA PHE A 100 -16.10 -3.54 -4.09
C PHE A 100 -16.45 -4.54 -5.19
N GLY A 101 -16.20 -5.83 -4.99
CA GLY A 101 -16.36 -6.86 -6.02
C GLY A 101 -15.37 -6.68 -7.19
N VAL A 102 -15.39 -7.61 -8.15
CA VAL A 102 -14.54 -7.56 -9.36
C VAL A 102 -15.42 -7.53 -10.60
N LYS A 103 -16.34 -6.56 -10.65
CA LYS A 103 -17.39 -6.49 -11.69
C LYS A 103 -17.15 -5.40 -12.74
N ASN A 104 -16.58 -4.28 -12.33
CA ASN A 104 -16.32 -3.15 -13.21
C ASN A 104 -14.81 -2.96 -13.45
N LYS A 105 -14.47 -2.27 -14.55
CA LYS A 105 -13.09 -2.07 -15.00
C LYS A 105 -12.22 -1.38 -13.94
N VAL A 106 -12.80 -0.43 -13.20
CA VAL A 106 -12.08 0.31 -12.15
C VAL A 106 -11.70 -0.62 -10.99
N SER A 107 -12.64 -1.44 -10.52
CA SER A 107 -12.37 -2.38 -9.43
C SER A 107 -11.36 -3.45 -9.85
N VAL A 108 -11.47 -3.98 -11.08
CA VAL A 108 -10.47 -4.89 -11.66
C VAL A 108 -9.08 -4.23 -11.67
N ALA A 109 -8.98 -2.97 -12.12
CA ALA A 109 -7.71 -2.25 -12.15
C ALA A 109 -7.11 -2.11 -10.74
N PHE A 110 -7.91 -1.72 -9.74
CA PHE A 110 -7.43 -1.62 -8.36
C PHE A 110 -7.01 -2.99 -7.79
N THR A 111 -7.76 -4.06 -8.05
CA THR A 111 -7.35 -5.42 -7.66
C THR A 111 -5.98 -5.78 -8.23
N LEU A 112 -5.73 -5.51 -9.51
CA LEU A 112 -4.43 -5.78 -10.14
C LEU A 112 -3.32 -4.89 -9.58
N VAL A 113 -3.60 -3.62 -9.29
CA VAL A 113 -2.64 -2.71 -8.67
C VAL A 113 -2.25 -3.18 -7.26
N PHE A 114 -3.21 -3.64 -6.45
CA PHE A 114 -2.90 -4.18 -5.12
C PHE A 114 -2.13 -5.50 -5.19
N LEU A 115 -2.45 -6.37 -6.15
CA LEU A 115 -1.65 -7.56 -6.42
C LEU A 115 -0.22 -7.20 -6.79
N LEU A 116 -0.04 -6.21 -7.67
CA LEU A 116 1.28 -5.69 -8.03
C LEU A 116 2.04 -5.19 -6.80
N GLY A 117 1.39 -4.42 -5.92
CA GLY A 117 1.97 -3.97 -4.66
C GLY A 117 2.47 -5.12 -3.79
N SER A 118 1.69 -6.21 -3.71
CA SER A 118 2.10 -7.41 -2.98
C SER A 118 3.35 -8.06 -3.61
N VAL A 119 3.34 -8.25 -4.93
CA VAL A 119 4.47 -8.86 -5.67
C VAL A 119 5.75 -8.05 -5.54
N ILE A 120 5.67 -6.71 -5.62
CA ILE A 120 6.82 -5.81 -5.46
C ILE A 120 7.59 -6.10 -4.17
N TYR A 121 6.88 -6.33 -3.06
CA TYR A 121 7.48 -6.59 -1.76
C TYR A 121 7.72 -8.08 -1.47
N LEU A 122 7.06 -8.99 -2.18
CA LEU A 122 7.29 -10.43 -2.06
C LEU A 122 8.61 -10.85 -2.71
N VAL A 123 8.94 -10.33 -3.89
CA VAL A 123 10.14 -10.71 -4.65
C VAL A 123 11.44 -10.53 -3.83
N PRO A 124 11.64 -9.42 -3.11
CA PRO A 124 12.78 -9.23 -2.21
C PRO A 124 12.91 -10.23 -1.05
N VAL A 125 11.81 -10.89 -0.68
CA VAL A 125 11.74 -11.85 0.44
C VAL A 125 12.06 -13.27 0.01
N LEU A 126 11.81 -13.59 -1.27
CA LEU A 126 12.06 -14.93 -1.78
C LEU A 126 13.58 -15.20 -1.82
N PRO A 127 14.03 -16.37 -1.33
CA PRO A 127 15.42 -16.75 -1.45
C PRO A 127 15.79 -16.81 -2.92
N ALA A 128 16.99 -16.33 -3.24
CA ALA A 128 17.62 -16.54 -4.53
C ALA A 128 17.55 -18.04 -4.86
N THR A 129 16.79 -18.41 -5.90
CA THR A 129 16.83 -19.79 -6.40
C THR A 129 18.28 -20.09 -6.83
N PRO A 130 18.85 -21.22 -6.39
CA PRO A 130 20.22 -21.60 -6.73
C PRO A 130 20.42 -21.77 -8.24
#